data_AF-A0A941VLK3-F1
#
_entry.id   AF-A0A941VLK3-F1
#
_cell.length_a   1.000
_cell.length_b   1.000
_cell.length_c   1.000
_cell.angle_alpha   90.00
_cell.angle_beta   90.00
_cell.angle_gamma   90.00
#
_symmetry.space_group_name_H-M   'P 1'
#
loop_
_entity.id
_entity.type
_entity.pdbx_description
1 polymer ?
#
loop_
_entity_poly.entity_id
_entity_poly.type
_entity_poly.pdbx_seq_one_letter_code
_entity_poly.pdbx_strand_id
1 'polypeptide(L)' 'MGHEKMEIKCVNCGRLVNLDHAVFENYVGTVKCFSCSTIMDVNIKEKVLREVSPSMIEKPSPAKRQKYARPIL' A
#
# COMPACT_ATOMS: atom_id res chain seq x y z
N MET A 1 -11.20 10.16 22.40
CA MET A 1 -10.38 10.75 21.33
C MET A 1 -10.62 9.92 20.09
N GLY A 2 -11.26 10.48 19.06
CA GLY A 2 -11.51 9.75 17.82
C GLY A 2 -10.22 9.66 17.00
N HIS A 3 -9.71 8.45 16.80
CA HIS A 3 -8.74 8.23 15.73
C HIS A 3 -9.51 8.24 14.41
N GLU A 4 -9.29 9.27 13.59
CA GLU A 4 -9.77 9.28 12.21
C GLU A 4 -9.02 8.19 11.44
N LYS A 5 -9.77 7.23 10.92
CA LYS A 5 -9.24 6.13 10.11
C LYS A 5 -8.87 6.66 8.74
N MET A 6 -7.61 6.46 8.33
CA MET A 6 -7.19 6.84 6.99
C MET A 6 -7.43 5.69 6.01
N GLU A 7 -8.06 6.00 4.89
CA GLU A 7 -8.34 5.06 3.82
C GLU A 7 -8.36 5.76 2.46
N ILE A 8 -8.00 5.03 1.41
CA ILE A 8 -8.03 5.52 0.02
C ILE A 8 -8.71 4.51 -0.90
N LYS A 9 -9.23 4.95 -2.05
CA LYS A 9 -9.78 4.05 -3.06
C LYS A 9 -8.68 3.53 -3.97
N CYS A 10 -8.69 2.23 -4.27
CA CYS A 10 -7.82 1.67 -5.29
C CYS A 10 -8.17 2.24 -6.66
N VAL A 11 -7.18 2.78 -7.38
CA VAL A 11 -7.34 3.36 -8.73
C VAL A 11 -7.78 2.33 -9.79
N ASN A 12 -7.60 1.03 -9.52
CA ASN A 12 -7.97 -0.04 -10.45
C ASN A 12 -9.32 -0.69 -10.13
N CYS A 13 -9.54 -1.12 -8.89
CA CYS A 13 -10.76 -1.86 -8.52
C CYS A 13 -11.77 -1.07 -7.68
N GLY A 14 -11.46 0.17 -7.29
CA GLY A 14 -12.33 1.05 -6.50
C GLY A 14 -12.51 0.65 -5.03
N ARG A 15 -12.05 -0.54 -4.60
CA ARG A 15 -12.14 -0.98 -3.21
C ARG A 15 -11.21 -0.18 -2.31
N LEU A 16 -11.63 -0.04 -1.05
CA LEU A 16 -10.92 0.70 -0.03
C LEU A 16 -9.62 0.00 0.37
N VAL A 17 -8.57 0.79 0.53
CA VAL A 17 -7.26 0.39 1.02
C VAL A 17 -7.08 1.07 2.37
N ASN A 18 -7.00 0.25 3.42
CA ASN A 18 -6.83 0.71 4.79
C ASN A 18 -5.39 1.21 5.00
N LEU A 19 -5.26 2.46 5.44
CA LEU A 19 -4.00 3.13 5.79
C LEU A 19 -4.04 3.69 7.22
N ASP A 20 -4.87 3.10 8.09
CA ASP A 20 -5.04 3.47 9.50
C ASP A 20 -3.85 3.01 10.36
N HIS A 21 -2.67 3.56 10.05
CA HIS A 21 -1.43 3.34 10.79
C HIS A 21 -0.59 4.62 10.79
N ALA A 22 0.04 4.96 11.92
CA ALA A 22 0.78 6.23 12.09
C ALA A 22 1.90 6.45 11.05
N VAL A 23 2.45 5.36 10.52
CA VAL A 23 3.45 5.40 9.42
C VAL A 23 2.91 6.13 8.18
N PHE A 24 1.59 6.11 7.95
CA PHE A 24 0.98 6.75 6.79
C PHE A 24 0.62 8.22 7.02
N GLU A 25 0.87 8.82 8.20
CA GLU A 25 0.54 10.23 8.45
C GLU A 25 1.31 11.18 7.53
N ASN A 26 2.57 10.86 7.21
CA ASN A 26 3.45 11.60 6.30
C ASN A 26 4.27 10.61 5.46
N TYR A 27 3.61 9.95 4.51
CA TYR A 27 4.20 8.85 3.73
C TYR A 27 4.25 9.17 2.24
N VAL A 28 5.40 8.92 1.62
CA VAL A 28 5.59 8.96 0.18
C VAL A 28 6.16 7.61 -0.25
N GLY A 29 5.47 6.92 -1.15
CA GLY A 29 5.90 5.59 -1.61
C GLY A 29 4.77 4.76 -2.18
N THR A 30 4.95 3.44 -2.17
CA THR A 30 4.02 2.51 -2.82
C THR A 30 3.07 1.84 -1.82
N VAL A 31 1.82 1.68 -2.22
CA VAL A 31 0.80 0.95 -1.47
C VAL A 31 0.20 -0.12 -2.39
N LYS A 32 0.06 -1.34 -1.87
CA LYS A 32 -0.57 -2.45 -2.59
C LYS A 32 -2.05 -2.58 -2.20
N CYS A 33 -2.93 -2.64 -3.19
CA CYS A 33 -4.32 -3.04 -2.97
C CYS A 33 -4.39 -4.56 -2.71
N PHE A 34 -4.83 -4.97 -1.53
CA PHE A 34 -4.99 -6.40 -1.19
C PHE A 34 -6.13 -7.09 -1.96
N SER A 35 -7.02 -6.34 -2.59
CA SER A 35 -8.13 -6.90 -3.36
C SER A 35 -7.78 -7.29 -4.80
N CYS A 36 -7.04 -6.44 -5.53
CA CYS A 36 -6.70 -6.68 -6.94
C CYS A 36 -5.19 -6.71 -7.20
N SER A 37 -4.36 -6.61 -6.16
CA SER A 37 -2.90 -6.59 -6.22
C SER A 37 -2.27 -5.42 -6.98
N THR A 38 -3.05 -4.44 -7.44
CA THR A 38 -2.51 -3.20 -8.03
C THR A 38 -1.65 -2.46 -7.02
N ILE A 39 -0.46 -2.04 -7.45
CA ILE A 39 0.43 -1.19 -6.67
C ILE A 39 0.20 0.26 -7.12
N MET A 40 0.15 1.18 -6.16
CA MET A 40 -0.14 2.60 -6.38
C MET A 40 0.95 3.43 -5.72
N ASP A 41 1.45 4.44 -6.40
CA ASP A 41 2.29 5.47 -5.80
C ASP A 41 1.39 6.47 -5.09
N VAL A 42 1.72 6.81 -3.85
CA VAL A 42 0.96 7.72 -3.00
C VAL A 42 1.87 8.78 -2.39
N ASN A 43 1.32 9.98 -2.22
CA ASN A 43 1.89 11.05 -1.42
C ASN A 43 0.87 11.46 -0.38
N ILE A 44 1.20 11.26 0.90
CA ILE A 44 0.35 11.57 2.05
C ILE A 44 1.09 12.57 2.94
N LYS A 45 0.40 13.64 3.32
CA LYS A 45 0.91 14.64 4.25
C LYS A 45 -0.18 15.00 5.24
N GLU A 46 0.14 14.95 6.54
CA GLU A 46 -0.80 15.24 7.63
C GLU A 46 -2.12 14.45 7.52
N LYS A 47 -2.04 13.15 7.20
CA LYS A 47 -3.19 12.26 6.95
C LYS A 47 -4.05 12.61 5.74
N VAL A 48 -3.61 13.55 4.90
CA VAL A 48 -4.30 13.93 3.66
C VAL A 48 -3.58 13.35 2.46
N LEU A 49 -4.31 12.59 1.63
CA LEU A 49 -3.82 12.13 0.35
C LEU A 49 -3.64 13.33 -0.60
N ARG A 50 -2.40 13.59 -1.02
CA ARG A 50 -2.06 14.64 -1.98
C ARG A 50 -2.10 14.13 -3.40
N GLU A 51 -1.52 12.95 -3.65
CA GLU A 51 -1.41 12.37 -4.98
C GLU A 51 -1.56 10.85 -4.90
N VAL A 52 -2.15 10.27 -5.95
CA VAL A 52 -2.25 8.83 -6.15
C VAL A 52 -2.18 8.52 -7.64
N SER A 53 -1.37 7.53 -8.01
CA SER A 53 -1.29 7.05 -9.38
C SER A 53 -1.06 5.53 -9.42
N PRO A 54 -1.46 4.83 -10.51
CA PRO A 54 -1.04 3.46 -10.72
C PRO A 54 0.48 3.42 -10.84
N SER A 55 1.13 2.58 -10.03
CA SER A 55 2.58 2.46 -10.07
C SER A 55 2.99 1.66 -11.29
N MET A 56 3.85 2.24 -12.13
CA MET A 56 4.41 1.58 -13.32
C MET A 56 5.59 0.67 -12.94
N ILE A 57 5.50 -0.04 -11.81
CA ILE A 57 6.50 -1.03 -11.44
C ILE A 57 6.50 -2.07 -12.55
N GLU A 58 7.57 -2.08 -13.35
CA GLU A 58 7.90 -3.19 -14.23
C GLU A 58 7.73 -4.46 -13.43
N LYS A 59 6.86 -5.35 -13.92
CA LYS A 59 6.51 -6.61 -13.25
C LYS A 59 7.77 -7.16 -12.59
N PRO A 60 7.83 -7.33 -11.26
CA PRO A 60 8.98 -7.99 -10.66
C PRO A 60 9.13 -9.31 -11.39
N SER A 61 10.27 -9.51 -12.06
CA SER A 61 10.63 -10.83 -12.59
C SER A 61 10.34 -11.83 -11.47
N PRO A 62 9.72 -12.99 -11.78
CA PRO A 62 9.15 -13.86 -10.77
C PRO A 62 10.17 -14.08 -9.66
N ALA A 63 9.90 -13.50 -8.49
CA ALA A 63 10.80 -13.58 -7.35
C ALA A 63 11.01 -15.07 -7.08
N LYS A 64 12.24 -15.56 -7.22
CA LYS A 64 12.60 -16.93 -6.83
C LYS A 64 12.05 -17.09 -5.41
N ARG A 65 11.13 -18.04 -5.21
CA ARG A 65 10.49 -18.33 -3.92
C ARG A 65 11.58 -18.43 -2.86
N GLN A 66 11.81 -17.37 -2.10
CA GLN A 66 12.72 -17.43 -0.96
C GLN A 66 11.94 -18.14 0.13
N LYS A 67 12.19 -19.45 0.22
CA LYS A 67 11.70 -20.31 1.29
C LYS A 67 12.31 -19.77 2.58
N TYR A 68 11.63 -18.88 3.28
CA TYR A 68 11.82 -18.78 4.72
C TYR A 68 11.18 -20.03 5.34
N ALA A 69 11.84 -21.17 5.12
CA ALA A 69 11.73 -22.28 6.03
C ALA A 69 12.30 -21.75 7.35
N ARG A 70 11.41 -21.44 8.29
CA ARG A 70 11.77 -21.34 9.70
C ARG A 70 12.57 -22.60 10.04
N PRO A 71 13.73 -22.53 10.71
CA PRO A 71 14.18 -23.67 11.46
C PRO A 71 13.06 -23.95 12.48
N ILE A 72 12.43 -25.12 12.37
CA ILE A 72 11.84 -25.74 13.55
C ILE A 72 13.03 -26.41 14.23
N LEU A 73 13.34 -25.92 15.43
CA LEU A 73 14.41 -26.29 16.37
C LEU A 73 15.72 -25.49 16.20
#